data_AF-A0A9Q3EA11-F1
#
_entry.id   AF-A0A9Q3EA11-F1
#
_cell.length_a   1.000
_cell.length_b   1.000
_cell.length_c   1.000
_cell.angle_alpha   90.00
_cell.angle_beta   90.00
_cell.angle_gamma   90.00
#
_symmetry.space_group_name_H-M   'P 1'
#
loop_
_entity.id
_entity.type
_entity.pdbx_description
1 polymer ?
#
loop_
_entity_poly.entity_id
_entity_poly.type
_entity_poly.pdbx_seq_one_letter_code
_entity_poly.pdbx_strand_id
1 'polypeptide(L)'
;MTPWASFVMVMVFTAHHAFPFPFRDIAHGIWHKYPNDYSSHITSVDVVDQSFLPNGTIRTERLITIRQNAPRWIMKLVGSSEDQYVREVIFYKPAALSNQKPMILMSSINLTMSSFLVCREQIRYQPSCSNSTNFIQRAVIQAQGSLASGNSWGILGSKLETWSRDRFASNAANGRQGFYSVLNSLFGPRHSAPSSSSMLDTAHQGLTNPSDSIKFA
;
A
#
# COMPACT_ATOMS: atom_id res chain seq x y z
N MET A 1 30.06 30.47 9.82
CA MET A 1 29.57 29.73 8.64
C MET A 1 28.84 28.49 9.13
N THR A 2 27.53 28.57 9.30
CA THR A 2 26.67 27.43 9.66
C THR A 2 26.04 26.89 8.37
N PRO A 3 26.14 25.58 8.07
CA PRO A 3 25.49 25.03 6.89
C PRO A 3 23.99 25.02 7.15
N TRP A 4 23.24 25.76 6.33
CA TRP A 4 21.79 25.72 6.32
C TRP A 4 21.35 24.32 5.90
N ALA A 5 21.03 23.48 6.88
CA ALA A 5 20.25 22.26 6.64
C ALA A 5 18.94 22.71 6.01
N SER A 6 18.83 22.56 4.68
CA SER A 6 17.58 22.75 3.96
C SER A 6 16.63 21.67 4.48
N PHE A 7 15.66 22.03 5.30
CA PHE A 7 14.66 21.10 5.81
C PHE A 7 13.78 20.65 4.66
N VAL A 8 14.13 19.52 4.05
CA VAL A 8 13.26 18.84 3.11
C VAL A 8 12.09 18.28 3.91
N MET A 9 10.88 18.72 3.60
CA MET A 9 9.67 18.19 4.22
C MET A 9 9.47 16.72 3.86
N VAL A 10 9.39 15.90 4.90
CA VAL A 10 9.12 14.46 4.82
C VAL A 10 8.00 14.13 5.79
N MET A 11 6.87 13.66 5.27
CA MET A 11 5.83 13.04 6.07
C MET A 11 5.94 11.53 6.03
N VAL A 12 5.62 10.91 7.16
CA VAL A 12 5.63 9.46 7.30
C VAL A 12 4.29 9.02 7.87
N PHE A 13 3.63 8.10 7.18
CA PHE A 13 2.42 7.42 7.64
C PHE A 13 2.73 5.95 7.86
N THR A 14 2.20 5.39 8.93
CA THR A 14 2.23 3.95 9.19
C THR A 14 0.85 3.47 9.56
N ALA A 15 0.49 2.28 9.10
CA ALA A 15 -0.75 1.62 9.48
C ALA A 15 -0.52 0.12 9.64
N HIS A 16 -1.15 -0.45 10.65
CA HIS A 16 -1.12 -1.87 10.94
C HIS A 16 -2.57 -2.36 11.00
N HIS A 17 -2.85 -3.47 10.33
CA HIS A 17 -4.18 -4.06 10.29
C HIS A 17 -4.07 -5.57 10.16
N ALA A 18 -5.04 -6.31 10.69
CA ALA A 18 -5.14 -7.75 10.51
C ALA A 18 -6.38 -8.04 9.65
N PHE A 19 -6.17 -8.51 8.43
CA PHE A 19 -7.27 -8.99 7.60
C PHE A 19 -7.74 -10.35 8.11
N PRO A 20 -9.05 -10.56 8.34
CA PRO A 20 -9.61 -11.86 8.75
C PRO A 20 -9.74 -12.80 7.54
N PHE A 21 -8.67 -12.92 6.76
CA PHE A 21 -8.58 -13.80 5.60
C PHE A 21 -7.24 -14.54 5.62
N PRO A 22 -7.22 -15.83 5.23
CA PRO A 22 -5.98 -16.57 4.98
C PRO A 22 -5.10 -15.85 3.94
N PHE A 23 -3.79 -16.00 4.07
CA PHE A 23 -2.82 -15.34 3.17
C PHE A 23 -3.03 -15.70 1.70
N ARG A 24 -3.47 -16.93 1.41
CA ARG A 24 -3.83 -17.36 0.04
C ARG A 24 -4.90 -16.45 -0.57
N ASP A 25 -5.95 -16.14 0.18
CA ASP A 25 -7.07 -15.34 -0.29
C ASP A 25 -6.65 -13.89 -0.50
N ILE A 26 -5.79 -13.36 0.40
CA ILE A 26 -5.13 -12.06 0.22
C ILE A 26 -4.29 -12.03 -1.06
N ALA A 27 -3.44 -13.04 -1.26
CA ALA A 27 -2.56 -13.14 -2.42
C ALA A 27 -3.35 -13.17 -3.74
N HIS A 28 -4.48 -13.87 -3.76
CA HIS A 28 -5.38 -13.91 -4.91
C HIS A 28 -6.16 -12.60 -5.10
N GLY A 29 -6.66 -12.04 -3.99
CA GLY A 29 -7.47 -10.82 -4.01
C GLY A 29 -6.72 -9.61 -4.55
N ILE A 30 -5.40 -9.50 -4.33
CA ILE A 30 -4.60 -8.34 -4.80
C ILE A 30 -4.75 -8.11 -6.31
N TRP A 31 -4.85 -9.19 -7.09
CA TRP A 31 -5.02 -9.13 -8.54
C TRP A 31 -6.41 -8.68 -8.98
N HIS A 32 -7.38 -8.76 -8.06
CA HIS A 32 -8.78 -8.38 -8.26
C HIS A 32 -9.15 -7.10 -7.50
N LYS A 33 -8.16 -6.42 -6.89
CA LYS A 33 -8.38 -5.26 -6.03
C LYS A 33 -9.14 -4.14 -6.76
N TYR A 34 -9.00 -4.05 -8.08
CA TYR A 34 -9.69 -3.07 -8.91
C TYR A 34 -10.42 -3.77 -10.07
N PRO A 35 -11.59 -3.25 -10.48
CA PRO A 35 -12.30 -2.08 -9.92
C PRO A 35 -12.96 -2.37 -8.56
N ASN A 36 -13.23 -1.32 -7.76
CA ASN A 36 -14.07 -1.38 -6.55
C ASN A 36 -14.68 0.00 -6.23
N ASP A 37 -15.77 0.02 -5.46
CA ASP A 37 -16.56 1.23 -5.16
C ASP A 37 -15.79 2.32 -4.39
N TYR A 38 -14.77 1.94 -3.62
CA TYR A 38 -13.97 2.86 -2.81
C TYR A 38 -12.83 3.51 -3.60
N SER A 39 -12.54 3.00 -4.80
CA SER A 39 -11.43 3.43 -5.64
C SER A 39 -11.85 3.65 -7.09
N SER A 40 -13.04 4.22 -7.30
CA SER A 40 -13.62 4.52 -8.63
C SER A 40 -12.78 5.47 -9.49
N HIS A 41 -11.83 6.18 -8.88
CA HIS A 41 -10.87 7.04 -9.57
C HIS A 41 -9.76 6.27 -10.29
N ILE A 42 -9.58 4.98 -10.01
CA ILE A 42 -8.64 4.12 -10.75
C ILE A 42 -9.33 3.65 -12.01
N THR A 43 -8.76 4.03 -13.15
CA THR A 43 -9.35 3.78 -14.48
C THR A 43 -8.68 2.63 -15.21
N SER A 44 -7.38 2.40 -14.98
CA SER A 44 -6.66 1.25 -15.54
C SER A 44 -5.60 0.73 -14.57
N VAL A 45 -5.29 -0.56 -14.71
CA VAL A 45 -4.18 -1.25 -14.04
C VAL A 45 -3.56 -2.21 -15.04
N ASP A 46 -2.37 -1.88 -15.50
CA ASP A 46 -1.70 -2.57 -16.61
C ASP A 46 -0.43 -3.24 -16.09
N VAL A 47 -0.23 -4.53 -16.38
CA VAL A 47 1.03 -5.22 -16.07
C VAL A 47 2.05 -4.86 -17.15
N VAL A 48 3.14 -4.20 -16.72
CA VAL A 48 4.21 -3.73 -17.62
C VAL A 48 5.34 -4.74 -17.73
N ASP A 49 5.67 -5.42 -16.62
CA ASP A 49 6.70 -6.46 -16.57
C ASP A 49 6.33 -7.52 -15.54
N GLN A 50 6.69 -8.78 -15.82
CA GLN A 50 6.60 -9.87 -14.87
C GLN A 50 7.78 -10.82 -15.07
N SER A 51 8.48 -11.12 -13.98
CA SER A 51 9.67 -11.96 -14.01
C SER A 51 9.81 -12.82 -12.75
N PHE A 52 10.46 -13.97 -12.90
CA PHE A 52 10.92 -14.79 -11.78
C PHE A 52 12.36 -14.38 -11.43
N LEU A 53 12.59 -14.05 -10.16
CA LEU A 53 13.93 -13.78 -9.64
C LEU A 53 14.64 -15.11 -9.34
N PRO A 54 15.99 -15.13 -9.26
CA PRO A 54 16.75 -16.36 -9.00
C PRO A 54 16.38 -17.09 -7.70
N ASN A 55 15.86 -16.36 -6.70
CA ASN A 55 15.36 -16.91 -5.44
C ASN A 55 13.88 -17.36 -5.51
N GLY A 56 13.32 -17.52 -6.71
CA GLY A 56 11.94 -17.90 -6.98
C GLY A 56 10.87 -16.89 -6.55
N THR A 57 11.27 -15.66 -6.17
CA THR A 57 10.33 -14.56 -5.95
C THR A 57 9.75 -14.14 -7.29
N ILE A 58 8.43 -13.95 -7.35
CA ILE A 58 7.77 -13.37 -8.53
C ILE A 58 7.77 -11.86 -8.37
N ARG A 59 8.39 -11.15 -9.31
CA ARG A 59 8.32 -9.70 -9.44
C ARG A 59 7.26 -9.36 -10.47
N THR A 60 6.34 -8.48 -10.14
CA THR A 60 5.37 -7.93 -11.11
C THR A 60 5.35 -6.42 -10.99
N GLU A 61 5.47 -5.75 -12.12
CA GLU A 61 5.43 -4.29 -12.24
C GLU A 61 4.14 -3.89 -12.94
N ARG A 62 3.43 -2.94 -12.34
CA ARG A 62 2.16 -2.41 -12.86
C ARG A 62 2.22 -0.91 -13.03
N LEU A 63 1.52 -0.42 -14.05
CA LEU A 63 1.15 0.98 -14.20
C LEU A 63 -0.31 1.13 -13.79
N ILE A 64 -0.57 2.04 -12.86
CA ILE A 64 -1.92 2.36 -12.39
C ILE A 64 -2.27 3.76 -12.89
N THR A 65 -3.37 3.87 -13.61
CA THR A 65 -3.91 5.14 -14.09
C THR A 65 -5.04 5.61 -13.19
N ILE A 66 -4.91 6.81 -12.66
CA ILE A 66 -5.87 7.47 -11.79
C ILE A 66 -6.41 8.70 -12.51
N ARG A 67 -7.74 8.80 -12.63
CA ARG A 67 -8.42 9.99 -13.12
C ARG A 67 -9.22 10.62 -11.99
N GLN A 68 -8.84 11.84 -11.61
CA GLN A 68 -9.51 12.57 -10.54
C GLN A 68 -9.41 14.07 -10.76
N ASN A 69 -10.45 14.80 -10.35
CA ASN A 69 -10.46 16.26 -10.38
C ASN A 69 -9.42 16.81 -9.39
N ALA A 70 -8.23 17.15 -9.90
CA ALA A 70 -7.23 17.83 -9.12
C ALA A 70 -7.67 19.31 -8.90
N PRO A 71 -7.42 19.89 -7.71
CA PRO A 71 -7.61 21.32 -7.50
C PRO A 71 -6.95 22.15 -8.60
N ARG A 72 -7.59 23.23 -9.05
CA ARG A 72 -7.09 24.07 -10.15
C ARG A 72 -5.64 24.55 -9.95
N TRP A 73 -5.23 24.80 -8.71
CA TRP A 73 -3.87 25.20 -8.40
C TRP A 73 -2.85 24.07 -8.62
N ILE A 74 -3.25 22.81 -8.44
CA ILE A 74 -2.44 21.62 -8.78
C ILE A 74 -2.40 21.44 -10.29
N MET A 75 -3.53 21.60 -10.99
CA MET A 75 -3.55 21.49 -12.46
C MET A 75 -2.61 22.48 -13.15
N LYS A 76 -2.45 23.69 -12.59
CA LYS A 76 -1.44 24.67 -13.04
C LYS A 76 0.00 24.18 -12.89
N LEU A 77 0.29 23.28 -11.94
CA LEU A 77 1.61 22.68 -11.75
C LEU A 77 1.82 21.43 -12.63
N VAL A 78 0.76 20.68 -12.94
CA VAL A 78 0.83 19.40 -13.70
C VAL A 78 0.77 19.61 -15.21
N GLY A 79 0.31 20.78 -15.69
CA GLY A 79 0.14 21.03 -17.12
C GLY A 79 -1.20 20.53 -17.67
N SER A 80 -2.29 20.73 -16.92
CA SER A 80 -3.68 20.50 -17.35
C SER A 80 -4.12 19.05 -17.61
N SER A 81 -3.28 18.04 -17.39
CA SER A 81 -3.72 16.63 -17.41
C SER A 81 -4.43 16.26 -16.10
N GLU A 82 -5.60 15.65 -16.20
CA GLU A 82 -6.34 15.06 -15.07
C GLU A 82 -5.86 13.64 -14.73
N ASP A 83 -5.05 13.04 -15.62
CA ASP A 83 -4.51 11.69 -15.44
C ASP A 83 -3.24 11.71 -14.60
N GLN A 84 -3.23 10.81 -13.62
CA GLN A 84 -2.10 10.58 -12.73
C GLN A 84 -1.66 9.13 -12.84
N TYR A 85 -0.35 8.94 -12.94
CA TYR A 85 0.24 7.63 -13.11
C TYR A 85 1.01 7.24 -11.85
N VAL A 86 0.81 6.00 -11.42
CA VAL A 86 1.53 5.37 -10.31
C VAL A 86 2.19 4.11 -10.81
N ARG A 87 3.48 3.96 -10.52
CA ARG A 87 4.21 2.72 -10.73
C ARG A 87 4.11 1.89 -9.46
N GLU A 88 3.67 0.65 -9.59
CA GLU A 88 3.61 -0.32 -8.50
C GLU A 88 4.49 -1.52 -8.82
N VAL A 89 5.25 -2.01 -7.84
CA VAL A 89 6.03 -3.24 -7.94
C VAL A 89 5.62 -4.16 -6.81
N ILE A 90 5.23 -5.39 -7.17
CA ILE A 90 4.80 -6.44 -6.26
C ILE A 90 5.85 -7.55 -6.28
N PHE A 91 6.27 -7.99 -5.10
CA PHE A 91 7.10 -9.15 -4.90
C PHE A 91 6.32 -10.21 -4.13
N TYR A 92 6.02 -11.34 -4.76
CA TYR A 92 5.50 -12.51 -4.09
C TYR A 92 6.66 -13.43 -3.71
N LYS A 93 6.93 -13.56 -2.41
CA LYS A 93 7.98 -14.42 -1.86
C LYS A 93 7.35 -15.74 -1.37
N PRO A 94 7.62 -16.87 -2.05
CA PRO A 94 7.09 -18.17 -1.64
C PRO A 94 7.78 -18.69 -0.36
N ALA A 95 7.09 -19.52 0.41
CA ALA A 95 7.60 -20.07 1.67
C ALA A 95 8.79 -21.01 1.47
N ALA A 96 8.70 -21.87 0.44
CA ALA A 96 9.61 -22.98 0.20
C ALA A 96 11.06 -22.58 -0.09
N LEU A 97 11.31 -21.33 -0.47
CA LEU A 97 12.64 -20.85 -0.86
C LEU A 97 13.42 -20.17 0.29
N SER A 98 12.79 -19.89 1.43
CA SER A 98 13.39 -19.02 2.45
C SER A 98 13.37 -19.57 3.88
N ASN A 99 12.85 -20.78 4.14
CA ASN A 99 12.53 -21.26 5.51
C ASN A 99 11.73 -20.22 6.33
N GLN A 100 10.98 -19.36 5.64
CA GLN A 100 10.22 -18.25 6.20
C GLN A 100 8.77 -18.34 5.75
N LYS A 101 7.87 -17.71 6.51
CA LYS A 101 6.47 -17.56 6.11
C LYS A 101 6.41 -16.83 4.75
N PRO A 102 5.51 -17.25 3.84
CA PRO A 102 5.35 -16.57 2.57
C PRO A 102 4.92 -15.12 2.82
N MET A 103 5.27 -14.21 1.91
CA MET A 103 4.92 -12.80 2.05
C MET A 103 4.73 -12.11 0.71
N ILE A 104 3.96 -11.03 0.72
CA ILE A 104 3.84 -10.11 -0.40
C ILE A 104 4.38 -8.76 0.03
N LEU A 105 5.30 -8.21 -0.75
CA LEU A 105 5.81 -6.85 -0.60
C LEU A 105 5.36 -6.03 -1.81
N MET A 106 4.66 -4.94 -1.57
CA MET A 106 4.23 -4.02 -2.61
C MET A 106 4.91 -2.68 -2.39
N SER A 107 5.34 -2.04 -3.46
CA SER A 107 5.96 -0.71 -3.45
C SER A 107 5.34 0.14 -4.55
N SER A 108 4.77 1.28 -4.19
CA SER A 108 4.11 2.19 -5.10
C SER A 108 4.78 3.56 -5.07
N ILE A 109 4.98 4.17 -6.23
CA ILE A 109 5.52 5.53 -6.38
C ILE A 109 4.76 6.29 -7.46
N ASN A 110 4.40 7.54 -7.20
CA ASN A 110 3.80 8.39 -8.23
C ASN A 110 4.85 8.75 -9.31
N LEU A 111 4.44 8.67 -10.57
CA LEU A 111 5.22 9.13 -11.71
C LEU A 111 4.87 10.57 -12.04
N THR A 112 3.56 10.86 -12.16
CA THR A 112 3.05 12.22 -12.33
C THR A 112 3.33 13.05 -11.07
N MET A 113 3.73 14.32 -11.24
CA MET A 113 4.09 15.26 -10.17
C MET A 113 5.31 14.93 -9.32
N SER A 114 6.10 13.92 -9.70
CA SER A 114 7.30 13.51 -8.97
C SER A 114 8.38 14.60 -8.86
N SER A 115 8.40 15.60 -9.74
CA SER A 115 9.29 16.77 -9.64
C SER A 115 8.92 17.74 -8.51
N PHE A 116 7.71 17.65 -7.98
CA PHE A 116 7.18 18.54 -6.93
C PHE A 116 6.89 17.79 -5.63
N LEU A 117 6.38 16.57 -5.74
CA LEU A 117 6.00 15.73 -4.61
C LEU A 117 6.19 14.26 -4.98
N VAL A 118 6.90 13.54 -4.12
CA VAL A 118 7.07 12.09 -4.24
C VAL A 118 6.36 11.41 -3.08
N CYS A 119 5.38 10.58 -3.39
CA CYS A 119 4.72 9.67 -2.48
C CYS A 119 5.25 8.25 -2.77
N ARG A 120 5.94 7.67 -1.80
CA ARG A 120 6.35 6.26 -1.81
C ARG A 120 5.54 5.51 -0.78
N GLU A 121 4.85 4.46 -1.19
CA GLU A 121 4.13 3.57 -0.31
C GLU A 121 4.75 2.18 -0.37
N GLN A 122 4.87 1.54 0.79
CA GLN A 122 5.31 0.17 0.95
C GLN A 122 4.27 -0.57 1.78
N ILE A 123 3.84 -1.73 1.29
CA ILE A 123 2.88 -2.59 1.97
C ILE A 123 3.48 -3.99 2.10
N ARG A 124 3.30 -4.60 3.27
CA ARG A 124 3.67 -5.99 3.54
C ARG A 124 2.45 -6.77 4.00
N TYR A 125 2.16 -7.86 3.29
CA TYR A 125 1.23 -8.89 3.72
C TYR A 125 2.01 -10.13 4.16
N GLN A 126 1.68 -10.67 5.34
CA GLN A 126 2.28 -11.90 5.84
C GLN A 126 1.28 -12.68 6.71
N PRO A 127 1.25 -14.02 6.66
CA PRO A 127 0.40 -14.81 7.54
C PRO A 127 0.65 -14.50 9.02
N SER A 128 -0.41 -14.19 9.77
CA SER A 128 -0.37 -14.04 11.22
C SER A 128 -0.66 -15.39 11.88
N CYS A 129 -1.86 -15.92 11.61
CA CYS A 129 -2.34 -17.26 11.97
C CYS A 129 -3.07 -17.90 10.78
N SER A 130 -3.65 -19.10 10.94
CA SER A 130 -4.28 -19.86 9.84
C SER A 130 -5.27 -19.04 9.00
N ASN A 131 -6.10 -18.23 9.66
CA ASN A 131 -7.21 -17.50 9.03
C ASN A 131 -7.03 -15.97 9.08
N SER A 132 -5.81 -15.49 9.31
CA SER A 132 -5.55 -14.05 9.41
C SER A 132 -4.22 -13.66 8.79
N THR A 133 -4.21 -12.52 8.10
CA THR A 133 -3.04 -11.97 7.44
C THR A 133 -2.74 -10.57 7.97
N ASN A 134 -1.51 -10.37 8.45
CA ASN A 134 -1.05 -9.06 8.86
C ASN A 134 -0.80 -8.19 7.64
N PHE A 135 -1.29 -6.96 7.71
CA PHE A 135 -1.05 -5.87 6.79
C PHE A 135 -0.26 -4.79 7.52
N ILE A 136 0.88 -4.42 6.95
CA ILE A 136 1.70 -3.33 7.45
C ILE A 136 1.97 -2.40 6.29
N GLN A 137 1.58 -1.14 6.45
CA GLN A 137 1.72 -0.10 5.46
C GLN A 137 2.63 0.98 6.02
N ARG A 138 3.54 1.45 5.17
CA ARG A 138 4.37 2.61 5.42
C ARG A 138 4.32 3.48 4.18
N ALA A 139 4.03 4.76 4.34
CA ALA A 139 4.15 5.73 3.26
C ALA A 139 5.01 6.91 3.66
N VAL A 140 5.77 7.39 2.69
CA VAL A 140 6.67 8.53 2.82
C VAL A 140 6.31 9.52 1.73
N ILE A 141 5.93 10.72 2.12
CA ILE A 141 5.61 11.81 1.21
C ILE A 141 6.69 12.88 1.37
N GLN A 142 7.36 13.23 0.28
CA GLN A 142 8.48 14.14 0.27
C GLN A 142 8.28 15.23 -0.79
N ALA A 143 8.42 16.49 -0.40
CA ALA A 143 8.48 17.60 -1.36
C ALA A 143 9.79 17.56 -2.16
N GLN A 144 9.73 17.99 -3.42
CA GLN A 144 10.87 18.03 -4.34
C GLN A 144 11.04 19.42 -4.97
N GLY A 145 12.25 19.69 -5.49
CA GLY A 145 12.55 20.88 -6.28
C GLY A 145 12.49 22.20 -5.51
N SER A 146 12.05 23.28 -6.16
CA SER A 146 11.90 24.61 -5.55
C SER A 146 10.82 24.66 -4.46
N LEU A 147 9.99 23.61 -4.35
CA LEU A 147 9.09 23.40 -3.22
C LEU A 147 9.77 22.74 -2.03
N ALA A 148 11.01 22.21 -2.19
CA ALA A 148 11.82 21.62 -1.14
C ALA A 148 12.82 22.63 -0.53
N SER A 149 13.12 23.74 -1.20
CA SER A 149 14.08 24.76 -0.74
C SER A 149 13.75 26.15 -1.30
N GLY A 150 13.50 27.12 -0.41
CA GLY A 150 13.37 28.55 -0.74
C GLY A 150 12.22 29.30 -0.04
N ASN A 151 12.25 30.64 -0.11
CA ASN A 151 11.26 31.55 0.49
C ASN A 151 9.83 31.42 -0.08
N SER A 152 9.65 30.63 -1.15
CA SER A 152 8.37 30.25 -1.76
C SER A 152 7.56 29.26 -0.90
N TRP A 153 8.17 28.74 0.18
CA TRP A 153 7.63 27.73 1.09
C TRP A 153 6.32 28.12 1.77
N GLY A 154 6.08 29.42 1.99
CA GLY A 154 5.05 29.92 2.90
C GLY A 154 3.66 29.29 2.69
N ILE A 155 2.91 29.76 1.69
CA ILE A 155 1.49 29.39 1.55
C ILE A 155 1.30 28.18 0.63
N LEU A 156 2.08 28.07 -0.46
CA LEU A 156 1.94 26.99 -1.43
C LEU A 156 2.49 25.65 -0.90
N GLY A 157 3.63 25.68 -0.22
CA GLY A 157 4.19 24.50 0.46
C GLY A 157 3.23 23.95 1.50
N SER A 158 2.79 24.80 2.43
CA SER A 158 1.82 24.43 3.49
C SER A 158 0.47 23.93 2.95
N LYS A 159 -0.02 24.48 1.83
CA LYS A 159 -1.23 23.99 1.15
C LYS A 159 -1.04 22.64 0.49
N LEU A 160 0.09 22.44 -0.20
CA LEU A 160 0.42 21.15 -0.81
C LEU A 160 0.64 20.08 0.26
N GLU A 161 1.30 20.44 1.34
CA GLU A 161 1.51 19.61 2.52
C GLU A 161 0.16 19.10 3.07
N THR A 162 -0.75 20.02 3.36
CA THR A 162 -2.07 19.71 3.92
C THR A 162 -2.89 18.87 2.96
N TRP A 163 -2.95 19.27 1.69
CA TRP A 163 -3.65 18.52 0.67
C TRP A 163 -3.10 17.09 0.52
N SER A 164 -1.78 16.92 0.53
CA SER A 164 -1.13 15.61 0.38
C SER A 164 -1.42 14.70 1.57
N ARG A 165 -1.37 15.24 2.79
CA ARG A 165 -1.73 14.50 4.01
C ARG A 165 -3.17 14.02 3.97
N ASP A 166 -4.11 14.92 3.71
CA ASP A 166 -5.54 14.61 3.78
C ASP A 166 -5.92 13.61 2.68
N ARG A 167 -5.37 13.80 1.47
CA ARG A 167 -5.60 12.89 0.35
C ARG A 167 -5.00 11.52 0.61
N PHE A 168 -3.78 11.44 1.14
CA PHE A 168 -3.13 10.17 1.44
C PHE A 168 -3.86 9.40 2.55
N ALA A 169 -4.22 10.07 3.65
CA ALA A 169 -4.94 9.44 4.76
C ALA A 169 -6.29 8.86 4.30
N SER A 170 -7.05 9.63 3.51
CA SER A 170 -8.29 9.17 2.91
C SER A 170 -8.07 8.00 1.94
N ASN A 171 -7.08 8.08 1.06
CA ASN A 171 -6.75 7.02 0.09
C ASN A 171 -6.31 5.72 0.77
N ALA A 172 -5.50 5.80 1.82
CA ALA A 172 -5.07 4.63 2.57
C ALA A 172 -6.25 3.92 3.24
N ALA A 173 -7.18 4.66 3.84
CA ALA A 173 -8.39 4.10 4.44
C ALA A 173 -9.31 3.47 3.37
N ASN A 174 -9.59 4.20 2.30
CA ASN A 174 -10.44 3.74 1.20
C ASN A 174 -9.84 2.51 0.49
N GLY A 175 -8.52 2.50 0.29
CA GLY A 175 -7.82 1.38 -0.33
C GLY A 175 -7.92 0.09 0.50
N ARG A 176 -7.91 0.19 1.83
CA ARG A 176 -8.14 -0.96 2.72
C ARG A 176 -9.59 -1.45 2.67
N GLN A 177 -10.55 -0.54 2.76
CA GLN A 177 -11.98 -0.88 2.71
C GLN A 177 -12.39 -1.48 1.36
N GLY A 178 -11.91 -0.89 0.26
CA GLY A 178 -12.12 -1.43 -1.08
C GLY A 178 -11.54 -2.82 -1.24
N PHE A 179 -10.33 -3.05 -0.72
CA PHE A 179 -9.74 -4.38 -0.77
C PHE A 179 -10.50 -5.39 0.11
N TYR A 180 -10.94 -4.98 1.30
CA TYR A 180 -11.79 -5.81 2.16
C TYR A 180 -13.12 -6.20 1.48
N SER A 181 -13.76 -5.27 0.78
CA SER A 181 -14.98 -5.53 -0.01
C SER A 181 -14.74 -6.58 -1.10
N VAL A 182 -13.63 -6.46 -1.85
CA VAL A 182 -13.23 -7.44 -2.86
C VAL A 182 -13.03 -8.83 -2.26
N LEU A 183 -12.34 -8.93 -1.12
CA LEU A 183 -12.13 -10.20 -0.43
C LEU A 183 -13.45 -10.84 0.02
N ASN A 184 -14.37 -10.05 0.57
CA ASN A 184 -15.71 -10.52 0.90
C ASN A 184 -16.48 -11.00 -0.33
N SER A 185 -16.41 -10.27 -1.45
CA SER A 185 -17.08 -10.68 -2.68
C SER A 185 -16.52 -12.00 -3.24
N LEU A 186 -15.20 -12.21 -3.15
CA LEU A 186 -14.54 -13.41 -3.69
C LEU A 186 -14.60 -14.62 -2.76
N PHE A 187 -14.57 -14.40 -1.44
CA PHE A 187 -14.33 -15.44 -0.44
C PHE A 187 -15.30 -15.44 0.74
N GLY A 188 -16.08 -14.38 0.94
CA GLY A 188 -17.03 -14.25 2.06
C GLY A 188 -17.94 -15.47 2.24
N PRO A 189 -18.60 -16.00 1.17
CA PRO A 189 -19.45 -17.18 1.29
C PRO A 189 -18.75 -18.45 1.82
N ARG A 190 -17.42 -18.55 1.63
CA ARG A 190 -16.60 -19.69 2.09
C ARG A 190 -16.19 -19.58 3.57
N HIS A 191 -16.17 -18.37 4.13
CA HIS A 191 -15.86 -18.10 5.53
C HIS A 191 -17.10 -18.11 6.44
N SER A 192 -18.30 -18.01 5.86
CA SER A 192 -19.59 -18.08 6.58
C SER A 192 -20.22 -19.49 6.61
N ALA A 193 -19.63 -20.47 5.91
CA ALA A 193 -20.08 -21.86 6.03
C ALA A 193 -19.64 -22.42 7.39
N PRO A 194 -20.54 -22.93 8.25
CA PRO A 194 -20.13 -23.54 9.50
C PRO A 194 -19.25 -24.75 9.18
N SER A 195 -18.01 -24.73 9.68
CA SER A 195 -17.13 -25.89 9.65
C SER A 195 -17.79 -27.01 10.45
N SER A 196 -18.30 -28.04 9.78
CA SER A 196 -18.89 -29.24 10.39
C SER A 196 -17.81 -30.15 10.99
N SER A 197 -16.86 -29.59 11.73
CA SER A 197 -15.67 -30.29 12.23
C SER A 197 -15.23 -29.83 13.62
N SER A 198 -16.16 -29.39 14.48
CA SER A 198 -15.83 -28.97 15.86
C SER A 198 -16.53 -29.78 16.96
N MET A 199 -16.93 -31.02 16.69
CA MET A 199 -17.15 -31.99 17.76
C MET A 199 -15.94 -32.91 17.78
N LEU A 200 -15.23 -32.94 18.93
CA LEU A 200 -13.98 -33.64 19.24
C LEU A 200 -12.71 -32.80 19.02
N ASP A 201 -12.41 -31.89 19.95
CA ASP A 201 -11.31 -32.14 20.90
C ASP A 201 -11.18 -30.99 21.90
N THR A 202 -11.33 -31.34 23.18
CA THR A 202 -11.06 -30.50 24.34
C THR A 202 -9.68 -30.88 24.89
N ALA A 203 -8.96 -29.86 25.36
CA ALA A 203 -7.79 -29.90 26.26
C ALA A 203 -6.39 -29.98 25.61
N HIS A 204 -5.67 -28.85 25.59
CA HIS A 204 -4.65 -28.56 26.60
C HIS A 204 -4.10 -27.11 26.46
N GLN A 205 -3.92 -26.46 27.61
CA GLN A 205 -3.35 -25.12 27.80
C GLN A 205 -1.81 -25.09 27.65
N GLY A 206 -1.24 -23.93 27.29
CA GLY A 206 0.19 -23.63 27.45
C GLY A 206 0.55 -22.17 27.17
N LEU A 207 1.19 -21.51 28.14
CA LEU A 207 1.60 -20.09 28.20
C LEU A 207 2.86 -19.75 27.35
N THR A 208 2.99 -18.51 26.84
CA THR A 208 4.01 -17.48 27.22
C THR A 208 4.29 -16.40 26.16
N ASN A 209 4.17 -15.15 26.63
CA ASN A 209 4.87 -13.86 26.42
C ASN A 209 5.51 -13.33 25.10
N PRO A 210 5.63 -11.97 24.99
CA PRO A 210 5.81 -11.24 23.75
C PRO A 210 7.19 -10.59 23.60
N SER A 211 7.78 -10.66 22.41
CA SER A 211 8.64 -9.60 21.84
C SER A 211 9.09 -10.03 20.47
N ASP A 212 8.83 -9.23 19.43
CA ASP A 212 9.78 -9.07 18.33
C ASP A 212 9.43 -7.81 17.52
N SER A 213 10.31 -6.83 17.63
CA SER A 213 10.35 -5.61 16.84
C SER A 213 10.89 -5.94 15.45
N ILE A 214 10.01 -5.94 14.44
CA ILE A 214 10.38 -6.25 13.05
C ILE A 214 10.82 -4.97 12.33
N LYS A 215 12.09 -4.97 11.91
CA LYS A 215 12.71 -3.95 11.05
C LYS A 215 12.27 -4.14 9.60
N PHE A 216 12.03 -3.03 8.90
CA PHE A 216 11.98 -3.00 7.45
C PHE A 216 13.41 -3.14 6.92
N ALA A 217 13.68 -4.21 6.17
CA ALA A 217 14.89 -4.36 5.37
C ALA A 217 14.68 -3.77 3.98
#